data_AF-A0A1C6JWT6-F1
#
_entry.id   AF-A0A1C6JWT6-F1
#
_cell.length_a   1.000
_cell.length_b   1.000
_cell.length_c   1.000
_cell.angle_alpha   90.00
_cell.angle_beta   90.00
_cell.angle_gamma   90.00
#
_symmetry.space_group_name_H-M   'P 1'
#
loop_
_entity.id
_entity.type
_entity.pdbx_description
1 polymer ?
#
loop_
_entity_poly.entity_id
_entity_poly.type
_entity_poly.pdbx_seq_one_letter_code
_entity_poly.pdbx_strand_id
1 'polypeptide(L)' 'MKYESLNTEFPDTNEELIDICREYSLYTWIPQKMAHPVTIKTDYGCWYEDFEGKKYFDLSSQLVCINIV' A
#
# COMPACT_ATOMS: atom_id res chain seq x y z
N MET A 1 1.81 -2.04 -24.40
CA MET A 1 3.23 -2.11 -24.02
C MET A 1 3.30 -3.05 -22.82
N LYS A 2 3.81 -4.28 -22.98
CA LYS A 2 4.02 -5.16 -21.83
C LYS A 2 5.26 -4.62 -21.13
N TYR A 3 5.09 -4.00 -19.96
CA TYR A 3 6.21 -3.76 -19.08
C TYR A 3 6.61 -5.13 -18.56
N GLU A 4 7.70 -5.70 -19.08
CA GLU A 4 8.43 -6.71 -18.32
C GLU A 4 8.86 -6.00 -17.05
N SER A 5 8.30 -6.42 -15.91
CA SER A 5 8.82 -5.99 -14.62
C SER A 5 10.32 -6.24 -14.66
N LEU A 6 11.12 -5.21 -14.39
CA LEU A 6 12.50 -5.42 -13.97
C LEU A 6 12.47 -6.57 -12.95
N ASN A 7 13.43 -7.50 -13.00
CA ASN A 7 13.49 -8.74 -12.19
C ASN A 7 13.54 -8.50 -10.65
N THR A 8 13.03 -7.38 -10.17
CA THR A 8 12.77 -7.04 -8.79
C THR A 8 11.61 -7.90 -8.29
N GLU A 9 11.92 -8.79 -7.37
CA GLU A 9 10.91 -9.52 -6.61
C GLU A 9 10.07 -8.50 -5.81
N PHE A 10 8.75 -8.65 -5.89
CA PHE A 10 7.83 -7.87 -5.07
C PHE A 10 7.67 -8.58 -3.72
N PRO A 11 7.52 -7.81 -2.62
CA PRO A 11 7.31 -8.40 -1.29
C PRO A 11 6.01 -9.21 -1.25
N ASP A 12 6.01 -10.30 -0.49
CA ASP A 12 4.86 -11.19 -0.34
C ASP A 12 4.15 -11.03 1.01
N THR A 13 4.74 -10.24 1.92
CA THR A 13 4.22 -9.99 3.26
C THR A 13 4.10 -8.50 3.58
N ASN A 14 3.27 -8.19 4.58
CA ASN A 14 3.16 -6.83 5.11
C ASN A 14 4.51 -6.34 5.65
N GLU A 15 5.22 -7.17 6.43
CA GLU A 15 6.47 -6.78 7.09
C GLU A 15 7.58 -6.46 6.09
N GLU A 16 7.77 -7.30 5.05
CA GLU A 16 8.78 -7.04 4.01
C GLU A 16 8.54 -5.72 3.28
N LEU A 17 7.28 -5.41 2.91
CA LEU A 17 6.96 -4.15 2.24
C LEU A 17 7.16 -2.95 3.19
N ILE A 18 6.81 -3.08 4.47
CA ILE A 18 7.02 -2.03 5.48
C ILE A 18 8.52 -1.73 5.61
N ASP A 19 9.37 -2.76 5.68
CA ASP A 19 10.81 -2.59 5.84
C ASP A 19 11.46 -1.94 4.61
N ILE A 20 11.06 -2.36 3.40
CA ILE A 20 11.48 -1.69 2.15
C ILE A 20 11.07 -0.21 2.17
N CYS A 21 9.83 0.10 2.54
CA CYS A 21 9.38 1.48 2.55
C CYS A 21 10.03 2.31 3.67
N ARG A 22 10.40 1.73 4.80
CA ARG A 22 11.16 2.43 5.85
C ARG A 22 12.57 2.80 5.41
N GLU A 23 13.20 1.93 4.61
CA GLU A 23 14.55 2.15 4.10
C GLU A 23 14.57 3.17 2.96
N TYR A 24 13.59 3.11 2.05
CA TYR A 24 13.66 3.83 0.77
C TYR A 24 12.58 4.88 0.54
N SER A 25 11.54 4.97 1.37
CA SER A 25 10.42 5.91 1.18
C SER A 25 10.35 6.95 2.29
N LEU A 26 10.00 8.19 1.91
CA LEU A 26 9.68 9.26 2.85
C LEU A 26 8.17 9.46 2.92
N TYR A 27 7.61 9.42 4.12
CA TYR A 27 6.20 9.62 4.34
C TYR A 27 5.86 11.09 4.57
N THR A 28 4.72 11.51 4.06
CA THR A 28 4.15 12.84 4.28
C THR A 28 3.31 12.88 5.56
N TRP A 29 3.21 14.06 6.20
CA TRP A 29 2.34 14.32 7.36
C TRP A 29 2.66 13.55 8.65
N ILE A 30 3.80 12.85 8.70
CA ILE A 30 4.24 12.10 9.87
C ILE A 30 5.76 12.20 10.03
N PRO A 31 6.30 12.33 11.26
CA PRO A 31 7.73 12.15 11.49
C PRO A 31 8.17 10.73 11.10
N GLN A 32 9.28 10.58 10.38
CA GLN A 32 9.68 9.28 9.82
C GLN A 32 9.81 8.17 10.87
N LYS A 33 10.33 8.47 12.07
CA LYS A 33 10.43 7.50 13.19
C LYS A 33 9.08 7.03 13.74
N MET A 34 8.01 7.76 13.48
CA MET A 34 6.64 7.44 13.92
C MET A 34 5.81 6.83 12.79
N ALA A 35 6.37 6.67 11.58
CA ALA A 35 5.67 6.11 10.44
C ALA A 35 5.35 4.63 10.67
N HIS A 36 4.05 4.33 10.70
CA HIS A 36 3.50 2.97 10.75
C HIS A 36 2.62 2.78 9.52
N PRO A 37 3.22 2.57 8.33
CA PRO A 37 2.48 2.44 7.09
C PRO A 37 1.55 1.22 7.13
N VAL A 38 0.40 1.35 6.47
CA VAL A 38 -0.51 0.23 6.19
C VAL A 38 -0.23 -0.22 4.77
N THR A 39 0.04 -1.51 4.61
CA THR A 39 0.32 -2.15 3.32
C THR A 39 -0.97 -2.56 2.64
N ILE A 40 -1.13 -2.20 1.37
CA ILE A 40 -2.27 -2.60 0.55
C ILE A 40 -1.75 -3.47 -0.60
N LYS A 41 -2.26 -4.70 -0.69
CA LYS A 41 -1.92 -5.65 -1.76
C LYS A 41 -2.80 -5.45 -2.98
N THR A 42 -4.10 -5.30 -2.75
CA THR A 42 -5.09 -5.11 -3.80
C THR A 42 -6.28 -4.32 -3.27
N ASP A 43 -7.06 -3.76 -4.19
CA ASP A 43 -8.32 -3.09 -3.90
C ASP A 43 -9.43 -3.59 -4.84
N TYR A 44 -10.68 -3.48 -4.40
CA TYR A 44 -11.87 -3.67 -5.23
C TYR A 44 -13.07 -2.91 -4.67
N GLY A 45 -13.64 -2.00 -5.46
CA GLY A 45 -14.72 -1.12 -5.03
C GLY A 45 -14.29 -0.26 -3.84
N CYS A 46 -15.10 -0.24 -2.76
CA CYS A 46 -14.78 0.48 -1.51
C CYS A 46 -13.92 -0.32 -0.52
N TRP A 47 -13.14 -1.32 -0.97
CA TRP A 47 -12.38 -2.19 -0.07
C TRP A 47 -10.92 -2.31 -0.49
N TYR A 48 -10.03 -2.26 0.50
CA TYR A 48 -8.63 -2.67 0.38
C TYR A 48 -8.41 -4.02 1.07
N GLU A 49 -7.44 -4.78 0.59
CA GLU A 49 -6.97 -6.01 1.21
C GLU A 49 -5.44 -5.96 1.33
N ASP A 50 -4.91 -6.29 2.51
CA ASP A 50 -3.47 -6.39 2.75
C ASP A 50 -2.92 -7.80 2.42
N PHE A 51 -1.63 -8.02 2.64
CA PHE A 51 -0.98 -9.30 2.28
C PHE A 51 -1.43 -10.47 3.17
N GLU A 52 -2.03 -10.18 4.32
CA GLU A 52 -2.57 -11.17 5.27
C GLU A 52 -4.08 -11.42 5.08
N GLY A 53 -4.70 -10.76 4.09
CA GLY A 53 -6.12 -10.92 3.77
C GLY A 53 -7.06 -10.08 4.64
N LYS A 54 -6.54 -9.18 5.48
CA LYS A 54 -7.39 -8.26 6.25
C LYS A 54 -7.93 -7.16 5.34
N LYS A 55 -9.23 -6.89 5.49
CA LYS A 55 -9.97 -5.94 4.67
C LYS A 55 -10.20 -4.62 5.38
N TYR A 56 -10.04 -3.53 4.64
CA TYR A 56 -10.24 -2.16 5.11
C TYR A 56 -11.32 -1.49 4.25
N PHE A 57 -12.34 -0.93 4.89
CA PHE A 57 -13.37 -0.19 4.18
C PHE A 57 -12.89 1.24 3.90
N ASP A 58 -12.91 1.64 2.64
CA ASP A 58 -12.49 2.96 2.20
C ASP A 58 -13.60 3.99 2.32
N LEU A 59 -13.72 4.62 3.50
CA LEU A 59 -14.67 5.72 3.70
C LEU A 59 -14.13 7.07 3.16
N SER A 60 -12.84 7.16 2.83
CA SER A 60 -12.22 8.40 2.38
C SER A 60 -12.17 8.54 0.86
N SER A 61 -12.52 7.51 0.09
CA SER A 61 -12.36 7.50 -1.36
C SER A 61 -10.89 7.77 -1.73
N GLN A 62 -9.97 7.07 -1.06
CA GLN A 62 -8.54 7.40 -1.00
C GLN A 62 -8.33 8.84 -0.49
N LEU A 63 -7.71 9.70 -1.32
CA LEU A 63 -7.62 11.14 -1.08
C LEU A 63 -8.72 11.87 -1.85
N VAL A 64 -9.97 11.42 -1.66
CA VAL A 64 -11.17 11.94 -2.31
C VAL A 64 -11.04 11.93 -3.85
N CYS A 65 -10.58 10.81 -4.40
CA CYS A 65 -10.28 10.69 -5.83
C CYS A 65 -10.85 9.43 -6.51
N ILE A 66 -11.37 8.47 -5.75
CA ILE A 66 -11.98 7.24 -6.30
C ILE A 66 -13.50 7.38 -6.30
N ASN A 67 -14.01 8.11 -7.30
CA ASN A 67 -15.42 8.53 -7.35
C ASN A 67 -16.34 7.45 -7.94
N ILE A 68 -15.78 6.50 -8.69
CA ILE A 68 -16.51 5.39 -9.31
C ILE A 68 -15.99 4.12 -8.65
N VAL A 69 -16.91 3.41 -7.99
CA VAL A 69 -16.66 2.18 -7.24
C VAL A 69 -17.34 1.00 -7.89
#